data_AF-A0A140H4X5-F1
#
_entry.id   AF-A0A140H4X5-F1
#
_cell.length_a   1.000
_cell.length_b   1.000
_cell.length_c   1.000
_cell.angle_alpha   90.00
_cell.angle_beta   90.00
_cell.angle_gamma   90.00
#
_symmetry.space_group_name_H-M   'P 1'
#
loop_
_entity.id
_entity.type
_entity.pdbx_description
1 polymer ?
#
loop_
_entity_poly.entity_id
_entity_poly.type
_entity_poly.pdbx_seq_one_letter_code
_entity_poly.pdbx_strand_id
1 'polypeptide(L)' 'RALRRLRTQCERAKRTLSSSTQATIELDSLYEGIDYSVAISRARFEELCADYFRATLAPVEKVLKDAGMDK' A
#
# COMPACT_ATOMS: atom_id res chain seq x y z
N ARG A 1 -20.28 -1.73 -5.75
CA ARG A 1 -19.57 -2.32 -6.93
C ARG A 1 -18.29 -1.55 -7.27
N ALA A 2 -18.34 -0.22 -7.44
CA ALA A 2 -17.19 0.64 -7.75
C ALA A 2 -15.99 0.47 -6.80
N LEU A 3 -16.19 0.61 -5.48
CA LEU A 3 -15.13 0.47 -4.48
C LEU A 3 -14.42 -0.89 -4.50
N ARG A 4 -15.13 -1.98 -4.81
CA ARG A 4 -14.52 -3.32 -4.92
C ARG A 4 -13.54 -3.36 -6.10
N ARG A 5 -13.94 -2.85 -7.27
CA ARG A 5 -13.08 -2.77 -8.46
C ARG A 5 -11.85 -1.91 -8.19
N LEU A 6 -12.06 -0.77 -7.53
CA LEU A 6 -10.97 0.12 -7.10
C LEU A 6 -9.99 -0.60 -6.18
N ARG A 7 -10.47 -1.26 -5.11
CA ARG A 7 -9.62 -2.04 -4.20
C ARG A 7 -8.81 -3.12 -4.93
N THR A 8 -9.40 -3.81 -5.91
CA THR A 8 -8.69 -4.81 -6.72
C THR A 8 -7.54 -4.19 -7.51
N GLN A 9 -7.73 -3.02 -8.12
CA GLN A 9 -6.65 -2.36 -8.85
C GLN A 9 -5.59 -1.74 -7.92
N CYS A 10 -5.99 -1.19 -6.78
CA CYS A 10 -5.04 -0.74 -5.76
C CYS A 10 -4.18 -1.89 -5.25
N GLU A 11 -4.74 -3.10 -5.08
CA GLU A 11 -4.00 -4.28 -4.65
C GLU A 11 -2.95 -4.70 -5.69
N ARG A 12 -3.31 -4.68 -6.98
CA ARG A 12 -2.36 -4.91 -8.08
C ARG A 12 -1.26 -3.85 -8.12
N ALA A 13 -1.62 -2.58 -8.03
CA ALA A 13 -0.66 -1.48 -7.99
C ALA A 13 0.31 -1.64 -6.80
N LYS A 14 -0.19 -1.99 -5.60
CA LYS A 14 0.64 -2.29 -4.43
C LYS A 14 1.66 -3.40 -4.73
N ARG A 15 1.24 -4.51 -5.35
CA ARG A 15 2.17 -5.60 -5.73
C ARG A 15 3.24 -5.12 -6.71
N THR A 16 2.86 -4.32 -7.72
CA THR A 16 3.80 -3.73 -8.66
C THR A 16 4.79 -2.81 -7.96
N LEU A 17 4.33 -1.98 -7.01
CA LEU A 17 5.18 -1.09 -6.24
C LEU A 17 6.20 -1.82 -5.36
N SER A 18 5.95 -3.09 -4.98
CA SER A 18 6.95 -3.91 -4.28
C SER A 18 8.19 -4.21 -5.11
N SER A 19 8.11 -4.20 -6.45
CA SER A 19 9.25 -4.42 -7.35
C SER A 19 9.63 -3.19 -8.18
N SER A 20 8.69 -2.29 -8.44
CA SER A 20 8.84 -1.10 -9.30
C SER A 20 8.69 0.21 -8.52
N THR A 21 9.21 1.31 -9.06
CA THR A 21 9.15 2.64 -8.41
C THR A 21 7.84 3.40 -8.68
N GLN A 22 7.02 2.92 -9.62
CA GLN A 22 5.75 3.54 -10.03
C GLN A 22 4.76 2.47 -10.49
N ALA A 23 3.46 2.75 -10.34
CA ALA A 23 2.37 1.96 -10.88
C ALA A 23 1.22 2.89 -11.30
N THR A 24 0.39 2.43 -12.23
CA THR A 24 -0.83 3.15 -12.66
C THR A 24 -2.06 2.34 -12.28
N ILE A 25 -3.07 3.01 -11.72
CA ILE A 25 -4.38 2.45 -11.37
C ILE A 25 -5.37 2.95 -12.41
N GLU A 26 -5.90 2.03 -13.21
CA GLU A 26 -6.82 2.34 -14.31
C GLU A 26 -8.12 1.52 -14.19
N LEU A 27 -9.25 2.21 -14.32
CA LEU A 27 -10.61 1.65 -14.20
C LEU A 27 -11.58 2.38 -15.11
N ASP A 28 -12.20 1.64 -16.03
CA ASP A 28 -13.29 2.17 -16.86
C ASP A 28 -14.55 2.41 -16.00
N SER A 29 -15.25 3.52 -16.21
CA SER A 29 -16.54 3.82 -15.58
C SER A 29 -16.53 3.52 -14.07
N LEU A 30 -15.64 4.21 -13.33
CA LEU A 30 -15.53 4.05 -11.89
C LEU A 30 -16.78 4.58 -11.19
N TYR A 31 -17.27 5.75 -11.62
CA TYR A 31 -18.45 6.41 -11.08
C TYR A 31 -19.17 7.19 -12.19
N GLU A 32 -20.49 7.06 -12.30
CA GLU A 32 -21.32 7.79 -13.28
C GLU A 32 -20.83 7.75 -14.74
N GLY A 33 -20.20 6.66 -15.19
CA GLY A 33 -19.67 6.59 -16.55
C GLY A 33 -18.27 7.19 -16.72
N ILE A 34 -17.70 7.78 -15.67
CA ILE A 34 -16.40 8.46 -15.71
C ILE A 34 -15.28 7.45 -15.44
N ASP A 35 -14.32 7.41 -16.36
CA ASP A 35 -13.11 6.61 -16.22
C ASP A 35 -12.16 7.18 -15.17
N TYR A 36 -11.37 6.32 -14.55
CA TYR A 36 -10.40 6.69 -13.54
C TYR A 36 -9.01 6.21 -13.95
N SER A 37 -8.05 7.12 -14.00
CA SER A 37 -6.64 6.82 -14.18
C SER A 37 -5.80 7.69 -13.24
N VAL A 38 -4.91 7.06 -12.48
CA VAL A 38 -3.96 7.75 -11.62
C VAL A 38 -2.64 7.00 -11.58
N ALA A 39 -1.53 7.73 -11.64
CA ALA A 39 -0.20 7.19 -11.36
C ALA A 39 0.15 7.39 -9.89
N ILE A 40 0.77 6.38 -9.27
CA ILE A 40 1.30 6.44 -7.91
C ILE A 40 2.74 5.97 -7.89
N SER A 41 3.61 6.72 -7.22
CA SER A 41 4.99 6.33 -6.98
C SER A 41 5.12 5.50 -5.70
N ARG A 42 6.19 4.70 -5.60
CA ARG A 42 6.53 3.95 -4.39
C ARG A 42 6.70 4.89 -3.20
N ALA A 43 7.41 6.00 -3.38
CA ALA A 43 7.59 7.00 -2.31
C ALA A 43 6.26 7.53 -1.78
N ARG A 44 5.29 7.83 -2.67
CA ARG A 44 3.97 8.30 -2.25
C ARG A 44 3.18 7.21 -1.52
N PHE A 45 3.28 5.96 -1.98
CA PHE A 45 2.65 4.83 -1.28
C PHE A 45 3.25 4.61 0.11
N GLU A 46 4.58 4.69 0.25
CA GLU A 46 5.27 4.55 1.52
C GLU A 46 4.92 5.68 2.50
N GLU A 47 4.79 6.90 2.02
CA GLU A 47 4.32 8.04 2.81
C GLU A 47 2.89 7.82 3.33
N LEU A 48 1.97 7.34 2.47
CA LEU A 48 0.58 7.03 2.84
C LEU A 48 0.46 5.91 3.89
N CYS A 49 1.45 5.01 3.96
CA CYS A 49 1.46 3.87 4.87
C CYS A 49 2.52 4.00 5.98
N ALA A 50 3.10 5.18 6.17
CA ALA A 50 4.26 5.35 7.02
C ALA A 50 3.98 5.02 8.50
N ASP A 51 2.79 5.31 8.99
CA ASP A 51 2.30 4.95 10.32
C ASP A 51 2.15 3.43 10.49
N TYR A 52 1.54 2.74 9.51
CA TYR A 52 1.43 1.28 9.52
C TYR A 52 2.79 0.60 9.48
N PHE A 53 3.73 1.09 8.66
CA PHE A 53 5.08 0.55 8.58
C PHE A 53 5.85 0.75 9.88
N ARG A 54 5.77 1.93 10.50
CA ARG A 54 6.38 2.15 11.83
C ARG A 54 5.78 1.24 12.90
N ALA A 55 4.47 1.01 12.87
CA ALA A 55 3.81 0.11 13.82
C ALA A 55 4.32 -1.34 13.73
N THR A 56 4.90 -1.76 12.60
CA THR A 56 5.52 -3.10 12.48
C THR A 56 6.76 -3.30 13.35
N LEU A 57 7.39 -2.23 13.82
CA LEU A 57 8.56 -2.33 14.71
C LEU A 57 8.17 -2.71 16.14
N ALA A 58 6.97 -2.31 16.61
CA ALA A 58 6.50 -2.60 17.97
C ALA A 58 6.50 -4.11 18.33
N PRO A 59 5.98 -5.03 17.49
CA PRO A 59 6.05 -6.46 17.79
C PRO A 59 7.48 -7.02 17.74
N VAL A 60 8.36 -6.46 16.89
CA VAL A 60 9.78 -6.84 16.83
C VAL A 60 10.50 -6.45 18.12
N GLU A 61 10.28 -5.24 18.61
CA GLU A 61 10.86 -4.79 19.88
C GLU A 61 10.36 -5.62 21.07
N LYS A 62 9.08 -6.01 21.04
CA LYS A 62 8.51 -6.89 22.07
C LYS A 62 9.20 -8.25 22.08
N VAL A 63 9.34 -8.91 20.92
CA VAL A 63 9.92 -10.26 20.88
C VAL A 63 11.40 -10.27 21.28
N LEU A 64 12.16 -9.21 20.96
CA LEU A 64 13.55 -9.09 21.41
C LEU A 64 13.66 -8.98 22.94
N LYS A 65 12.81 -8.16 23.55
CA LYS A 65 12.73 -8.04 25.02
C LYS A 65 12.33 -9.37 25.67
N ASP A 66 11.30 -10.03 25.14
CA ASP A 66 10.83 -11.32 25.64
C ASP A 66 11.90 -12.42 25.51
N ALA A 67 12.77 -12.33 24.50
CA ALA A 67 13.90 -13.24 24.28
C ALA A 67 15.14 -12.91 25.13
N GLY A 68 15.13 -11.82 25.90
CA GLY A 68 16.31 -11.35 26.65
C GLY A 68 17.46 -10.88 25.76
N MET A 69 17.17 -10.56 24.50
CA MET A 69 18.14 -10.00 23.55
C MET A 69 18.06 -8.48 23.63
N ASP A 70 19.17 -7.81 23.95
CA ASP A 70 19.25 -6.36 23.84
C ASP A 70 19.50 -5.96 22.37
N LYS A 71 19.11 -4.73 22.01
CA LYS A 71 19.20 -4.20 20.63
C LYS A 71 20.63 -4.18 20.09
#